data_AF-A0A9P9NPQ6-F1
#
_entry.id   AF-A0A9P9NPQ6-F1
#
_cell.length_a   1.000
_cell.length_b   1.000
_cell.length_c   1.000
_cell.angle_alpha   90.00
_cell.angle_beta   90.00
_cell.angle_gamma   90.00
#
_symmetry.space_group_name_H-M   'P 1'
#
loop_
_entity.id
_entity.type
_entity.pdbx_description
1 polymer ?
#
loop_
_entity_poly.entity_id
_entity_poly.type
_entity_poly.pdbx_seq_one_letter_code
_entity_poly.pdbx_strand_id
1 'polypeptide(L)'
;APAFIYEAVNVMRLLPYCTGNIKIIDFGASYFLNHPPAGLATPLSACPSEYLRDGKFGKESDVWAFANTLFEIRAGHPLTTSLMGGEDEALWQIQTLLGSLP
;
A
#
# COMPACT_ATOMS: atom_id res chain seq x y z
N ALA A 1 -17.78 -6.34 24.38
CA ALA A 1 -16.34 -6.62 24.23
C ALA A 1 -16.16 -7.70 23.17
N PRO A 2 -15.08 -7.69 22.35
CA PRO A 2 -14.82 -8.77 21.41
C PRO A 2 -14.64 -10.09 22.16
N ALA A 3 -15.12 -11.20 21.57
CA ALA A 3 -15.07 -12.52 22.19
C ALA A 3 -13.63 -13.07 22.33
N PHE A 4 -12.69 -12.57 21.52
CA PHE A 4 -11.31 -13.02 21.49
C PHE A 4 -10.36 -11.85 21.22
N ILE A 5 -9.15 -11.94 21.78
CA ILE A 5 -8.00 -11.10 21.42
C ILE A 5 -6.94 -12.07 20.87
N TYR A 6 -6.44 -11.80 19.67
CA TYR A 6 -5.39 -12.59 19.05
C TYR A 6 -4.04 -11.91 19.26
N GLU A 7 -3.02 -12.67 19.64
CA GLU A 7 -1.64 -12.18 19.66
C GLU A 7 -1.11 -11.94 18.24
N ALA A 8 -0.23 -10.95 18.10
CA ALA A 8 0.48 -10.70 16.86
C ALA A 8 1.27 -11.95 16.44
N VAL A 9 1.15 -12.35 15.17
CA VAL A 9 1.86 -13.54 14.68
C VAL A 9 3.36 -13.26 14.69
N ASN A 10 4.15 -14.18 15.26
CA ASN A 10 5.60 -14.11 15.11
C ASN A 10 5.94 -14.45 13.66
N VAL A 11 6.36 -13.44 12.89
CA VAL A 11 6.69 -13.54 11.47
C VAL A 11 7.79 -14.57 11.19
N MET A 12 8.70 -14.81 12.14
CA MET A 12 9.74 -15.84 12.01
C MET A 12 9.14 -17.26 11.92
N ARG A 13 7.95 -17.48 12.49
CA ARG A 13 7.22 -18.75 12.37
C ARG A 13 6.65 -18.96 10.97
N LEU A 14 6.62 -17.92 10.13
CA LEU A 14 6.18 -17.97 8.76
C LEU A 14 7.31 -18.31 7.78
N LEU A 15 8.58 -18.25 8.20
CA LEU A 15 9.74 -18.55 7.35
C LEU A 15 9.66 -19.92 6.63
N PRO A 16 9.20 -21.02 7.27
CA PRO A 16 9.04 -22.30 6.57
C PRO A 16 8.01 -22.27 5.42
N TYR A 17 7.10 -21.29 5.44
CA TYR A 17 6.08 -21.10 4.42
C TYR A 17 6.49 -20.09 3.33
N CYS A 18 7.69 -19.48 3.44
CA CYS A 18 8.29 -18.65 2.39
C CYS A 18 8.79 -19.50 1.21
N THR A 19 7.87 -20.23 0.58
CA THR A 19 8.13 -21.18 -0.52
C THR A 19 8.24 -20.52 -1.89
N GLY A 20 8.15 -19.19 -1.97
CA GLY A 20 8.00 -18.44 -3.22
C GLY A 20 6.58 -18.44 -3.79
N ASN A 21 5.67 -19.29 -3.27
CA ASN A 21 4.26 -19.26 -3.61
C ASN A 21 3.52 -18.26 -2.72
N ILE A 22 3.40 -17.02 -3.19
CA ILE A 22 2.75 -15.93 -2.45
C ILE A 22 1.24 -16.00 -2.66
N LYS A 23 0.48 -15.80 -1.59
CA LYS A 23 -0.97 -15.61 -1.62
C LYS A 23 -1.30 -14.23 -1.07
N ILE A 24 -2.14 -13.48 -1.78
CA ILE A 24 -2.70 -12.23 -1.27
C ILE A 24 -3.74 -12.58 -0.20
N ILE A 25 -3.68 -11.87 0.93
CA ILE A 25 -4.57 -12.05 2.08
C ILE A 25 -5.12 -10.69 2.49
N ASP A 26 -6.01 -10.69 3.49
CA ASP A 26 -6.58 -9.49 4.11
C ASP A 26 -7.34 -8.58 3.13
N PHE A 27 -8.47 -9.09 2.64
CA PHE A 27 -9.40 -8.37 1.78
C PHE A 27 -10.38 -7.47 2.59
N GLY A 28 -10.06 -7.12 3.84
CA GLY A 28 -10.93 -6.34 4.72
C GLY A 28 -11.21 -4.93 4.23
N ALA A 29 -10.30 -4.37 3.43
CA ALA A 29 -10.42 -3.06 2.78
C ALA A 29 -10.76 -3.14 1.28
N SER A 30 -10.97 -4.34 0.73
CA SER A 30 -11.32 -4.51 -0.67
C SER A 30 -12.75 -4.09 -0.95
N TYR A 31 -13.01 -3.59 -2.16
CA TYR A 31 -14.33 -3.12 -2.57
C TYR A 31 -14.60 -3.47 -4.04
N PHE A 32 -15.88 -3.44 -4.44
CA PHE A 32 -16.26 -3.61 -5.84
C PHE A 32 -16.13 -2.29 -6.58
N LEU A 33 -15.59 -2.28 -7.81
CA LEU A 33 -15.36 -1.05 -8.59
C LEU A 33 -16.63 -0.21 -8.84
N ASN A 34 -17.81 -0.83 -8.83
CA ASN A 34 -19.10 -0.14 -8.96
C ASN A 34 -19.68 0.35 -7.62
N HIS A 35 -19.04 0.03 -6.49
CA HIS A 35 -19.40 0.46 -5.14
C HIS A 35 -18.14 0.88 -4.37
N PRO A 36 -17.43 1.94 -4.81
CA PRO A 36 -16.23 2.40 -4.14
C PRO A 36 -16.55 3.01 -2.76
N PRO A 37 -15.66 2.88 -1.77
CA PRO A 37 -15.73 3.59 -0.51
C PRO A 37 -15.49 5.10 -0.71
N ALA A 38 -15.52 5.88 0.38
CA ALA A 38 -15.20 7.31 0.33
C ALA A 38 -13.69 7.60 0.18
N GLY A 39 -12.83 6.62 0.44
CA GLY A 39 -11.37 6.75 0.36
C GLY A 39 -10.67 5.40 0.49
N LEU A 40 -9.35 5.40 0.27
CA LEU A 40 -8.53 4.20 0.42
C LEU A 40 -8.06 4.04 1.86
N ALA A 41 -8.09 2.79 2.36
CA ALA A 41 -7.44 2.42 3.60
C ALA A 41 -5.94 2.08 3.41
N THR A 42 -5.45 2.21 2.18
CA THR A 42 -4.04 2.01 1.83
C THR A 42 -3.16 3.04 2.54
N PRO A 43 -2.00 2.64 3.10
CA PRO A 43 -1.04 3.58 3.65
C PRO A 43 -0.63 4.63 2.61
N LEU A 44 -0.49 5.89 3.00
CA LEU A 44 -0.19 7.00 2.08
C LEU A 44 1.07 6.79 1.23
N SER A 45 2.09 6.12 1.78
CA SER A 45 3.32 5.76 1.05
C SER A 45 3.12 4.74 -0.07
N ALA A 46 1.98 4.07 -0.10
CA ALA A 46 1.59 3.13 -1.14
C ALA A 46 0.38 3.63 -1.96
N CYS A 47 -0.09 4.86 -1.72
CA CYS A 47 -1.13 5.47 -2.52
C CYS A 47 -0.56 6.04 -3.83
N PRO A 48 -1.30 5.94 -4.95
CA PRO A 48 -0.85 6.49 -6.21
C PRO A 48 -1.02 8.01 -6.26
N SER A 49 -0.30 8.66 -7.18
CA SER A 49 -0.28 10.12 -7.29
C SER A 49 -1.66 10.77 -7.52
N GLU A 50 -2.54 10.12 -8.29
CA GLU A 50 -3.90 10.58 -8.56
C GLU A 50 -4.80 10.53 -7.33
N TYR A 51 -4.51 9.62 -6.39
CA TYR A 51 -5.18 9.59 -5.10
C TYR A 51 -4.69 10.73 -4.22
N LEU A 52 -3.37 10.87 -4.10
CA LEU A 52 -2.73 11.91 -3.28
C LEU A 52 -3.08 13.33 -3.77
N ARG A 53 -3.31 13.51 -5.08
CA ARG A 53 -3.64 14.83 -5.65
C ARG A 53 -5.14 15.10 -5.74
N ASP A 54 -5.92 14.13 -6.23
CA ASP A 54 -7.33 14.33 -6.62
C ASP A 54 -8.31 13.48 -5.81
N GLY A 55 -7.84 12.63 -4.89
CA GLY A 55 -8.66 11.64 -4.20
C GLY A 55 -9.23 10.57 -5.15
N LYS A 56 -8.68 10.41 -6.36
CA LYS A 56 -9.13 9.43 -7.35
C LYS A 56 -8.44 8.09 -7.14
N PHE A 57 -9.20 7.01 -7.20
CA PHE A 57 -8.66 5.66 -7.06
C PHE A 57 -9.50 4.63 -7.80
N GLY A 58 -8.89 3.48 -8.06
CA GLY A 58 -9.47 2.41 -8.87
C GLY A 58 -8.60 1.16 -8.82
N LYS A 59 -8.82 0.23 -9.76
CA LYS A 59 -8.00 -0.98 -9.87
C LYS A 59 -6.52 -0.67 -10.14
N GLU A 60 -6.24 0.48 -10.74
CA GLU A 60 -4.89 0.98 -11.02
C GLU A 60 -4.12 1.27 -9.73
N SER A 61 -4.81 1.60 -8.64
CA SER A 61 -4.21 1.80 -7.33
C SER A 61 -3.54 0.53 -6.79
N ASP A 62 -4.11 -0.65 -7.08
CA ASP A 62 -3.50 -1.94 -6.72
C ASP A 62 -2.21 -2.21 -7.51
N VAL A 63 -2.16 -1.78 -8.78
CA VAL A 63 -0.96 -1.90 -9.62
C VAL A 63 0.17 -1.04 -9.07
N TRP A 64 -0.14 0.18 -8.64
CA TRP A 64 0.82 1.07 -7.98
C TRP A 64 1.30 0.49 -6.64
N ALA A 65 0.39 0.02 -5.78
CA ALA A 65 0.75 -0.59 -4.50
C ALA A 65 1.62 -1.85 -4.68
N PHE A 66 1.34 -2.66 -5.72
CA PHE A 66 2.17 -3.79 -6.10
C PHE A 66 3.58 -3.35 -6.52
N ALA A 67 3.71 -2.29 -7.32
CA ALA A 67 5.01 -1.77 -7.72
C ALA A 67 5.85 -1.29 -6.51
N ASN A 68 5.22 -0.60 -5.55
CA ASN A 68 5.86 -0.19 -4.30
C ASN A 68 6.34 -1.41 -3.49
N THR A 69 5.48 -2.44 -3.36
CA THR A 69 5.82 -3.69 -2.67
C THR A 69 6.99 -4.40 -3.35
N LEU A 70 6.97 -4.51 -4.68
CA LEU A 70 8.04 -5.13 -5.44
C LEU A 70 9.35 -4.36 -5.29
N PHE A 71 9.30 -3.02 -5.35
CA PHE A 71 10.47 -2.18 -5.11
C PHE A 71 11.04 -2.43 -3.72
N GLU A 72 10.20 -2.41 -2.68
CA GLU A 72 10.63 -2.59 -1.29
C GLU A 72 11.29 -3.96 -1.06
N ILE A 73 10.71 -5.03 -1.62
CA ILE A 73 11.31 -6.38 -1.58
C ILE A 73 12.71 -6.39 -2.23
N ARG A 74 12.92 -5.60 -3.30
CA ARG A 74 14.17 -5.61 -4.06
C ARG A 74 15.23 -4.67 -3.48
N ALA A 75 14.81 -3.50 -3.00
CA ALA A 75 15.69 -2.44 -2.50
C ALA A 75 15.98 -2.57 -0.99
N GLY A 76 15.11 -3.24 -0.24
CA GLY A 76 15.21 -3.35 1.21
C GLY A 76 14.76 -2.10 1.97
N HIS A 77 14.16 -1.13 1.28
CA HIS A 77 13.57 0.08 1.84
C HIS A 77 12.36 0.52 0.99
N PRO A 78 11.40 1.29 1.54
CA PRO A 78 10.23 1.72 0.79
C PRO A 78 10.59 2.69 -0.34
N LEU A 79 9.76 2.73 -1.39
CA LEU A 79 9.90 3.65 -2.51
C LEU A 79 9.63 5.10 -2.07
N THR A 80 8.60 5.29 -1.24
CA THR A 80 8.25 6.57 -0.63
C THR A 80 7.96 6.41 0.86
N THR A 81 8.08 7.51 1.60
CA THR A 81 7.76 7.61 3.03
C THR A 81 6.72 8.69 3.25
N SER A 82 5.89 8.51 4.27
CA SER A 82 4.93 9.52 4.74
C SER A 82 4.95 9.51 6.26
N LEU A 83 6.12 9.86 6.83
CA LEU A 83 6.34 9.75 8.29
C LEU A 83 5.91 11.01 9.03
N MET A 84 6.04 12.18 8.39
CA MET A 84 5.82 13.48 9.03
C MET A 84 5.04 14.45 8.14
N GLY A 85 5.06 14.29 6.81
CA GLY A 85 4.48 15.25 5.87
C GLY A 85 3.26 14.75 5.08
N GLY A 86 2.65 13.63 5.48
CA GLY A 86 1.36 13.20 4.94
C GLY A 86 1.34 13.00 3.42
N GLU A 87 0.29 13.48 2.77
CA GLU A 87 0.09 13.34 1.32
C GLU A 87 1.11 14.12 0.50
N ASP A 88 1.45 15.34 0.94
CA ASP A 88 2.38 16.23 0.24
C ASP A 88 3.81 15.67 0.20
N GLU A 89 4.27 15.04 1.29
CA GLU A 89 5.58 14.37 1.34
C GLU A 89 5.65 13.24 0.30
N ALA A 90 4.65 12.35 0.30
CA ALA A 90 4.59 11.24 -0.65
C ALA A 90 4.53 11.74 -2.10
N LEU A 91 3.71 12.76 -2.37
CA LEU A 91 3.56 13.33 -3.71
C LEU A 91 4.87 13.98 -4.21
N TRP A 92 5.56 14.73 -3.36
CA TRP A 92 6.86 15.35 -3.68
C TRP A 92 7.92 14.29 -3.98
N GLN A 93 7.97 13.20 -3.21
CA GLN A 93 8.90 12.11 -3.45
C GLN A 93 8.62 11.41 -4.78
N ILE A 94 7.35 11.16 -5.12
CA ILE A 94 6.95 10.60 -6.41
C ILE A 94 7.43 11.50 -7.56
N GLN A 95 7.19 12.81 -7.47
CA GLN A 95 7.64 13.77 -8.48
C GLN A 95 9.16 13.83 -8.62
N THR A 96 9.87 13.73 -7.50
CA THR A 96 11.34 13.71 -7.49
C THR A 96 11.91 12.46 -8.17
N LEU A 97 11.24 11.31 -8.01
CA LEU A 97 11.68 10.03 -8.56
C LEU A 97 11.27 9.82 -10.02
N LEU A 98 10.02 10.16 -10.37
CA LEU A 98 9.42 9.83 -11.67
C LEU A 98 9.28 11.04 -12.61
N GLY A 99 9.57 12.24 -12.11
CA GLY A 99 9.40 13.50 -12.83
C GLY A 99 8.03 14.13 -12.60
N SER A 100 7.79 15.24 -13.29
CA SER A 100 6.55 16.00 -13.19
C SER A 100 5.33 15.14 -13.49
N LEU A 101 4.31 15.21 -12.63
CA LEU A 101 3.04 14.55 -12.90
C LEU A 101 2.29 15.26 -14.05
N PRO A 102 1.54 14.51 -14.87
CA PRO A 102 0.70 15.07 -15.92
C PRO A 102 -0.54 15.81 -15.41
#